data_AF-A0A2H0K675-F1
#
_entry.id   AF-A0A2H0K675-F1
#
_cell.length_a   1.000
_cell.length_b   1.000
_cell.length_c   1.000
_cell.angle_alpha   90.00
_cell.angle_beta   90.00
_cell.angle_gamma   90.00
#
_symmetry.space_group_name_H-M   'P 1'
#
loop_
_entity.id
_entity.type
_entity.pdbx_description
1 polymer ?
#
loop_
_entity_poly.entity_id
_entity_poly.type
_entity_poly.pdbx_seq_one_letter_code
_entity_poly.pdbx_strand_id
1 'polypeptide(L)'
;MKKDIIFRIIYDLVVLLAVFVLPWWLSSILVILGLFLFRSFYEIFIPALAMDSLYGNSGGSFVLSNIFSIFAVILFLLSYSIKTRFSF
;
A
#
# COMPACT_ATOMS: atom_id res chain seq x y z
N MET A 1 -6.39 7.07 21.17
CA MET A 1 -6.76 8.21 20.28
C MET A 1 -5.54 8.94 19.71
N LYS A 2 -4.69 9.64 20.49
CA LYS A 2 -3.49 10.30 19.92
C LYS A 2 -2.38 9.31 19.50
N LYS A 3 -2.17 8.25 20.28
CA LYS A 3 -1.11 7.25 20.02
C LYS A 3 -1.33 6.50 18.70
N ASP A 4 -2.58 6.17 18.38
CA ASP A 4 -2.93 5.41 17.17
C ASP A 4 -2.66 6.22 15.90
N ILE A 5 -2.90 7.54 15.95
CA ILE A 5 -2.62 8.47 14.84
C ILE A 5 -1.11 8.65 14.67
N ILE A 6 -0.36 8.83 15.76
CA ILE A 6 1.10 8.96 15.69
C ILE A 6 1.72 7.69 15.11
N PHE A 7 1.26 6.52 15.54
CA PHE A 7 1.72 5.24 15.01
C PHE A 7 1.43 5.11 13.51
N ARG A 8 0.23 5.50 13.04
CA ARG A 8 -0.09 5.57 11.61
C ARG A 8 0.87 6.46 10.83
N ILE A 9 1.09 7.68 11.29
CA ILE A 9 1.98 8.64 10.61
C ILE A 9 3.40 8.08 10.51
N ILE A 10 3.93 7.51 11.59
CA ILE A 10 5.26 6.90 11.58
C ILE A 10 5.30 5.73 10.59
N TYR A 11 4.28 4.88 10.59
CA TYR A 11 4.18 3.77 9.65
C TYR A 11 4.19 4.25 8.19
N ASP A 12 3.38 5.27 7.87
CA ASP A 12 3.29 5.83 6.52
C ASP A 12 4.63 6.40 6.07
N LEU A 13 5.34 7.12 6.96
CA LEU A 13 6.67 7.63 6.68
C LEU A 13 7.69 6.51 6.43
N VAL A 14 7.65 5.44 7.23
CA VAL A 14 8.53 4.27 7.05
C VAL A 14 8.25 3.58 5.72
N VAL A 15 6.98 3.36 5.38
CA VAL A 15 6.57 2.74 4.11
C VAL A 15 7.00 3.61 2.94
N LEU A 16 6.77 4.92 3.02
CA LEU A 16 7.14 5.85 1.96
C LEU A 16 8.66 5.86 1.75
N LEU A 17 9.46 5.93 2.82
CA LEU A 17 10.91 5.84 2.73
C LEU A 17 11.36 4.48 2.19
N ALA A 18 10.71 3.39 2.60
CA ALA A 18 11.01 2.06 2.09
C ALA A 18 10.82 1.98 0.57
N VAL A 19 9.78 2.59 -0.01
CA VAL A 19 9.57 2.60 -1.47
C VAL A 19 10.78 3.14 -2.24
N PHE A 20 11.48 4.14 -1.69
CA PHE A 20 12.64 4.76 -2.33
C PHE A 20 13.98 4.08 -2.01
N VAL A 21 14.10 3.43 -0.85
CA VAL A 21 15.38 2.89 -0.36
C VAL A 21 15.47 1.37 -0.51
N LEU A 22 14.37 0.67 -0.28
CA LEU A 22 14.32 -0.79 -0.31
C LEU A 22 13.86 -1.30 -1.69
N PRO A 23 14.26 -2.52 -2.06
CA PRO A 23 13.68 -3.23 -3.20
C PRO A 23 12.15 -3.29 -3.14
N TRP A 24 11.51 -3.20 -4.31
CA TRP A 24 10.05 -3.15 -4.42
C TRP A 24 9.32 -4.26 -3.65
N TRP A 25 9.88 -5.48 -3.60
CA TRP A 25 9.26 -6.61 -2.91
C TRP A 25 9.21 -6.44 -1.38
N LEU A 26 10.24 -5.84 -0.76
CA LEU A 26 10.23 -5.51 0.68
C LEU A 26 9.18 -4.45 0.97
N SER A 27 9.17 -3.41 0.14
CA SER A 27 8.24 -2.29 0.27
C SER A 27 6.80 -2.76 0.07
N SER A 28 6.54 -3.70 -0.84
CA SER A 28 5.21 -4.29 -1.04
C SER A 28 4.75 -5.08 0.18
N ILE A 29 5.64 -5.83 0.85
CA ILE A 29 5.32 -6.55 2.09
C ILE A 29 4.89 -5.55 3.17
N LEU A 30 5.63 -4.45 3.34
CA LEU A 30 5.26 -3.39 4.29
C LEU A 30 3.91 -2.77 3.94
N VAL A 31 3.65 -2.48 2.67
CA VAL A 31 2.34 -1.96 2.26
C VAL A 31 1.21 -2.93 2.61
N ILE A 32 1.39 -4.23 2.34
CA ILE A 32 0.40 -5.28 2.63
C ILE A 32 0.17 -5.41 4.14
N LEU A 33 1.22 -5.37 4.96
CA LEU A 33 1.09 -5.41 6.42
C LEU A 33 0.21 -4.27 6.95
N GLY A 34 0.25 -3.09 6.33
CA GLY A 34 -0.59 -1.96 6.70
C GLY A 34 -2.09 -2.27 6.59
N LEU A 35 -2.48 -3.09 5.61
CA LEU A 35 -3.87 -3.54 5.45
C LEU A 35 -4.36 -4.42 6.61
N PHE A 36 -3.45 -5.10 7.32
CA PHE A 36 -3.81 -5.92 8.48
C PHE A 36 -3.73 -5.13 9.80
N LEU A 37 -2.76 -4.22 9.90
CA LEU A 37 -2.55 -3.40 11.11
C LEU A 37 -3.62 -2.32 11.30
N PHE A 38 -4.16 -1.80 10.20
CA PHE A 38 -5.08 -0.66 10.24
C PHE A 38 -6.46 -1.04 9.73
N ARG A 39 -7.50 -0.67 10.48
CA ARG A 39 -8.91 -0.99 10.13
C ARG A 39 -9.27 -0.47 8.73
N SER A 40 -8.95 0.79 8.47
CA SER A 40 -8.99 1.40 7.13
C SER A 40 -7.61 1.97 6.83
N PHE A 41 -6.97 1.46 5.78
CA PHE A 41 -5.63 1.86 5.34
C PHE A 41 -5.73 2.41 3.92
N TYR A 42 -6.24 3.64 3.80
CA TYR A 42 -6.37 4.33 2.50
C TYR A 42 -5.01 4.84 2.02
N GLU A 43 -4.05 4.95 2.94
CA GLU A 43 -2.70 5.44 2.72
C GLU A 43 -1.92 4.52 1.77
N ILE A 44 -2.37 3.27 1.54
CA ILE A 44 -1.84 2.31 0.56
C ILE A 44 -1.67 2.87 -0.86
N PHE A 45 -2.51 3.82 -1.28
CA PHE A 45 -2.49 4.33 -2.66
C PHE A 45 -1.26 5.21 -2.94
N ILE A 46 -0.76 5.94 -1.94
CA ILE A 46 0.41 6.82 -2.10
C ILE A 46 1.68 6.02 -2.46
N PRO A 47 2.09 5.00 -1.67
CA PRO A 47 3.26 4.20 -2.01
C PRO A 47 3.04 3.36 -3.28
N ALA A 48 1.81 2.93 -3.58
CA ALA A 48 1.52 2.18 -4.81
C ALA A 48 1.75 3.03 -6.08
N LEU A 49 1.28 4.28 -6.09
CA LEU A 49 1.52 5.22 -7.19
C LEU A 49 3.02 5.58 -7.32
N ALA A 50 3.70 5.76 -6.18
CA ALA A 50 5.14 5.97 -6.17
C ALA A 50 5.88 4.76 -6.75
N MET A 51 5.46 3.54 -6.42
CA MET A 51 6.03 2.31 -6.98
C MET A 51 5.80 2.21 -8.49
N ASP A 52 4.61 2.52 -8.99
CA ASP A 52 4.36 2.55 -10.44
C ASP A 52 5.24 3.59 -11.14
N SER A 53 5.49 4.73 -10.50
CA SER A 53 6.36 5.77 -11.07
C SER A 53 7.83 5.35 -11.12
N LEU A 54 8.28 4.54 -10.15
CA LEU A 54 9.68 4.10 -10.04
C LEU A 54 9.97 2.80 -10.80
N TYR A 55 9.03 1.86 -10.78
CA TYR A 55 9.20 0.49 -11.24
C TYR A 55 8.25 0.11 -12.39
N GLY A 56 7.31 1.00 -12.74
CA GLY A 56 6.36 0.77 -13.82
C GLY A 56 7.04 0.67 -15.18
N ASN A 57 6.53 -0.22 -16.02
CA ASN A 57 7.05 -0.39 -17.38
C ASN A 57 6.53 0.74 -18.28
N SER A 58 7.39 1.73 -18.56
CA SER A 58 7.07 2.92 -19.35
C SER A 58 6.84 2.64 -20.84
N GLY A 59 7.25 1.49 -21.37
CA GLY A 59 6.99 1.07 -22.76
C GLY A 59 5.85 0.05 -22.90
N GLY A 60 5.21 -0.34 -21.80
CA GLY A 60 4.18 -1.37 -21.77
C GLY A 60 2.76 -0.85 -21.97
N SER A 61 1.79 -1.75 -21.88
CA SER A 61 0.38 -1.38 -21.77
C SER A 61 0.11 -0.67 -20.43
N PHE A 62 -0.95 0.15 -20.38
CA PHE A 62 -1.37 0.87 -19.17
C PHE A 62 -1.42 -0.02 -17.92
N VAL A 63 -1.85 -1.27 -18.07
CA VAL A 63 -1.94 -2.24 -16.96
C VAL A 63 -0.57 -2.59 -16.40
N LEU A 64 0.43 -2.80 -17.26
CA LEU A 64 1.80 -3.12 -16.85
C LEU A 64 2.51 -1.91 -16.25
N SER A 65 2.18 -0.70 -16.72
CA SER A 65 2.73 0.53 -16.16
C SER A 65 2.16 0.89 -14.79
N ASN A 66 0.96 0.42 -14.45
CA ASN A 66 0.24 0.77 -13.22
C ASN A 66 -0.11 -0.46 -12.36
N ILE A 67 0.70 -1.52 -12.45
CA ILE A 67 0.41 -2.81 -11.84
C ILE A 67 0.32 -2.72 -10.31
N PHE A 68 1.14 -1.86 -9.68
CA PHE A 68 1.15 -1.72 -8.22
C PHE A 68 -0.10 -0.99 -7.73
N SER A 69 -0.55 0.06 -8.41
CA SER A 69 -1.80 0.75 -8.07
C SER A 69 -3.03 -0.11 -8.30
N ILE A 70 -3.06 -0.87 -9.41
CA ILE A 70 -4.14 -1.83 -9.66
C ILE A 70 -4.18 -2.88 -8.55
N PHE A 71 -3.02 -3.42 -8.19
CA PHE A 71 -2.91 -4.39 -7.11
C PHE A 71 -3.32 -3.81 -5.76
N ALA A 72 -2.94 -2.56 -5.45
CA ALA A 72 -3.37 -1.84 -4.25
C ALA A 72 -4.89 -1.68 -4.19
N VAL A 73 -5.56 -1.34 -5.29
CA VAL A 73 -7.03 -1.26 -5.35
C VAL A 73 -7.65 -2.63 -5.05
N ILE A 74 -7.15 -3.69 -5.70
CA ILE A 74 -7.65 -5.06 -5.48
C ILE A 74 -7.49 -5.46 -4.02
N LEU A 75 -6.30 -5.28 -3.45
CA LEU A 75 -6.02 -5.62 -2.06
C LEU A 75 -6.85 -4.79 -1.08
N PHE A 76 -7.02 -3.49 -1.35
CA PHE A 76 -7.87 -2.63 -0.53
C PHE A 76 -9.31 -3.14 -0.51
N LEU A 77 -9.89 -3.44 -1.68
CA LEU A 77 -11.25 -3.98 -1.81
C LEU A 77 -11.40 -5.35 -1.14
N LEU A 78 -10.41 -6.23 -1.30
CA LEU A 78 -10.38 -7.52 -0.62
C LEU A 78 -10.33 -7.34 0.90
N SER A 79 -9.44 -6.48 1.39
CA SER A 79 -9.30 -6.21 2.83
C SER A 79 -10.60 -5.64 3.41
N TYR A 80 -11.27 -4.75 2.67
CA TYR A 80 -12.54 -4.16 3.06
C TYR A 80 -13.63 -5.23 3.13
N SER A 81 -13.74 -6.08 2.10
CA SER A 81 -14.73 -7.17 2.02
C SER A 81 -14.53 -8.22 3.11
N ILE A 82 -13.28 -8.58 3.40
CA ILE A 82 -12.94 -9.52 4.47
C ILE A 82 -13.34 -8.92 5.82
N LYS A 83 -12.97 -7.67 6.08
CA LYS A 83 -13.27 -7.01 7.37
C LYS A 83 -14.76 -6.77 7.59
N THR A 84 -15.51 -6.46 6.54
CA THR A 84 -16.98 -6.34 6.64
C THR A 84 -17.65 -7.67 6.94
N ARG A 85 -17.10 -8.79 6.43
CA ARG A 85 -17.69 -10.12 6.63
C ARG A 85 -17.25 -10.79 7.93
N PHE A 86 -16.04 -10.53 8.41
CA PHE A 86 -15.44 -11.27 9.53
C PHE A 86 -15.42 -10.55 10.88
N SER A 87 -15.98 -9.33 10.99
CA SER A 87 -16.08 -8.59 12.26
C SER A 87 -14.84 -8.74 13.16
N PHE A 88 -13.76 -8.07 12.74
CA PHE A 88 -12.65 -7.69 13.62
C PHE A 88 -12.57 -6.16 13.67
#